data_AF-F5XM67-F1
#
_entry.id   AF-F5XM67-F1
#
_cell.length_a   1.000
_cell.length_b   1.000
_cell.length_c   1.000
_cell.angle_alpha   90.00
_cell.angle_beta   90.00
_cell.angle_gamma   90.00
#
_symmetry.space_group_name_H-M   'P 1'
#
loop_
_entity.id
_entity.type
_entity.pdbx_description
1 polymer ?
#
loop_
_entity_poly.entity_id
_entity_poly.type
_entity_poly.pdbx_seq_one_letter_code
_entity_poly.pdbx_strand_id
1 'polypeptide(L)'
;MTRHTARLRSPADFGLAVQQARLARGLTQRQLAAELDVPQSTISEIESGKATIYIRRLLSIARVTGLEFAATWEGDDAPRS
;
A
#
# COMPACT_ATOMS: atom_id res chain seq x y z
N MET A 1 -2.11 -19.37 0.78
CA MET A 1 -1.23 -18.24 0.39
C MET A 1 -1.30 -18.04 -1.11
N THR A 2 -2.08 -17.04 -1.52
CA THR A 2 -2.23 -16.56 -2.88
C THR A 2 -1.38 -15.29 -3.02
N ARG A 3 -0.62 -15.23 -4.12
CA ARG A 3 0.15 -14.04 -4.47
C ARG A 3 -0.76 -13.03 -5.16
N HIS A 4 -0.96 -11.87 -4.54
CA HIS A 4 -1.69 -10.76 -5.13
C HIS A 4 -0.73 -9.79 -5.81
N THR A 5 -1.11 -9.24 -6.96
CA THR A 5 -0.37 -8.19 -7.65
C THR A 5 -1.34 -7.10 -8.10
N ALA A 6 -0.99 -5.83 -7.81
CA ALA A 6 -1.76 -4.66 -8.22
C ALA A 6 -0.86 -3.64 -8.93
N ARG A 7 -1.34 -3.06 -10.04
CA ARG A 7 -0.67 -1.92 -10.69
C ARG A 7 -0.99 -0.64 -9.94
N LEU A 8 0.03 0.19 -9.71
CA LEU A 8 -0.09 1.44 -8.95
C LEU A 8 -0.07 2.63 -9.93
N ARG A 9 -1.26 3.18 -10.21
CA ARG A 9 -1.49 4.26 -11.18
C ARG A 9 -1.92 5.56 -10.51
N SER A 10 -2.37 5.48 -9.27
CA SER A 10 -2.81 6.61 -8.45
C SER A 10 -2.18 6.54 -7.05
N PRO A 11 -2.10 7.65 -6.32
CA PRO A 11 -1.66 7.60 -4.93
C PRO A 11 -2.57 6.77 -4.01
N ALA A 12 -3.86 6.67 -4.32
CA ALA A 12 -4.80 5.84 -3.57
C ALA A 12 -4.45 4.34 -3.70
N ASP A 13 -3.90 3.94 -4.86
CA ASP A 13 -3.51 2.54 -5.10
C ASP A 13 -2.39 2.11 -4.14
N PHE A 14 -1.46 3.02 -3.80
CA PHE A 14 -0.41 2.75 -2.81
C PHE A 14 -1.01 2.50 -1.42
N GLY A 15 -1.92 3.37 -0.99
CA GLY A 15 -2.59 3.22 0.31
C GLY A 15 -3.37 1.93 0.41
N LEU A 16 -4.13 1.59 -0.63
CA LEU A 16 -4.87 0.33 -0.70
C LEU A 16 -3.94 -0.88 -0.69
N ALA A 17 -2.85 -0.87 -1.47
CA ALA A 17 -1.90 -1.97 -1.50
C ALA A 17 -1.23 -2.20 -0.14
N VAL A 18 -0.85 -1.13 0.57
CA VAL A 18 -0.31 -1.22 1.94
C VAL A 18 -1.35 -1.80 2.90
N GLN A 19 -2.59 -1.32 2.83
CA GLN A 19 -3.69 -1.83 3.65
C GLN A 19 -3.91 -3.34 3.42
N GLN A 20 -3.98 -3.77 2.17
CA GLN A 20 -4.20 -5.18 1.81
C GLN A 20 -3.04 -6.06 2.28
N ALA A 21 -1.80 -5.64 2.05
CA ALA A 21 -0.61 -6.36 2.52
C ALA A 21 -0.53 -6.44 4.05
N ARG A 22 -0.93 -5.37 4.75
CA ARG A 22 -1.01 -5.34 6.23
C ARG A 22 -2.04 -6.34 6.74
N LEU A 23 -3.26 -6.30 6.19
CA LEU A 23 -4.35 -7.20 6.57
C LEU A 23 -4.03 -8.66 6.28
N ALA A 24 -3.40 -8.93 5.14
CA ALA A 24 -2.93 -10.27 4.76
C ALA A 24 -1.92 -10.87 5.76
N ARG A 25 -1.17 -10.01 6.46
CA ARG A 25 -0.25 -10.41 7.55
C ARG A 25 -0.91 -10.45 8.93
N GLY A 26 -2.22 -10.21 9.03
CA GLY A 26 -2.95 -10.16 10.30
C GLY A 26 -2.56 -8.98 11.20
N LEU A 27 -1.93 -7.93 10.65
CA LEU A 27 -1.45 -6.78 11.42
C LEU A 27 -2.53 -5.70 11.54
N THR A 28 -2.64 -5.09 12.72
CA THR A 28 -3.33 -3.80 12.90
C THR A 28 -2.45 -2.64 12.46
N GLN A 29 -3.03 -1.46 12.19
CA GLN A 29 -2.23 -0.26 11.87
C GLN A 29 -1.25 0.10 12.99
N ARG A 30 -1.62 -0.11 14.26
CA ARG A 30 -0.75 0.14 15.42
C ARG A 30 0.44 -0.81 15.47
N GLN A 31 0.25 -2.09 15.12
CA GLN A 31 1.35 -3.06 15.06
C GLN A 31 2.32 -2.71 13.92
N LEU A 32 1.81 -2.40 12.73
CA LEU A 32 2.67 -1.95 11.63
C LEU A 32 3.43 -0.66 11.97
N ALA A 33 2.76 0.29 12.62
CA ALA A 33 3.38 1.53 13.08
C ALA A 33 4.51 1.29 14.09
N ALA A 34 4.31 0.36 15.03
CA ALA A 34 5.33 -0.03 16.00
C ALA A 34 6.53 -0.73 15.34
N GLU A 35 6.31 -1.59 14.34
CA GLU A 35 7.40 -2.22 13.56
C GLU A 35 8.25 -1.20 12.79
N LEU A 36 7.66 -0.08 12.38
CA LEU A 36 8.30 0.96 11.58
C LEU A 36 8.80 2.15 12.41
N ASP A 37 8.61 2.14 13.73
CA ASP A 37 8.90 3.26 14.64
C ASP A 37 8.28 4.60 14.17
N VAL A 38 6.98 4.56 13.84
CA VAL A 38 6.21 5.75 13.44
C VAL A 38 4.91 5.86 14.22
N PRO A 39 4.30 7.06 14.31
CA PRO A 39 2.94 7.19 14.82
C PRO A 39 1.92 6.39 13.99
N GLN A 40 0.91 5.79 14.65
CA GLN A 40 -0.16 5.09 13.93
C GLN A 40 -0.92 5.99 12.95
N SER A 41 -1.01 7.29 13.23
CA SER A 41 -1.59 8.28 12.31
C SER A 41 -0.86 8.31 10.96
N THR A 42 0.45 8.08 10.92
CA THR A 42 1.22 7.98 9.67
C THR A 42 0.73 6.82 8.81
N ILE A 43 0.47 5.65 9.40
CA ILE A 43 -0.09 4.49 8.68
C ILE A 43 -1.52 4.79 8.19
N SER A 44 -2.34 5.43 9.04
CA SER A 44 -3.69 5.85 8.65
C SER A 44 -3.69 6.84 7.47
N GLU A 45 -2.78 7.81 7.47
CA GLU A 45 -2.62 8.76 6.37
C GLU A 45 -2.20 8.06 5.07
N ILE A 46 -1.25 7.13 5.15
CA ILE A 46 -0.83 6.34 3.98
C ILE A 46 -2.00 5.52 3.44
N GLU A 47 -2.69 4.75 4.28
CA GLU A 47 -3.77 3.85 3.86
C GLU A 47 -5.02 4.59 3.38
N SER A 48 -5.31 5.78 3.90
CA SER A 48 -6.39 6.65 3.40
C SER A 48 -6.06 7.30 2.05
N GLY A 49 -4.87 7.04 1.50
CA GLY A 49 -4.44 7.62 0.23
C GLY A 49 -4.13 9.11 0.36
N LYS A 50 -3.81 9.60 1.56
CA LYS A 50 -3.25 10.95 1.76
C LYS A 50 -1.88 10.98 1.08
N ALA A 51 -1.94 11.25 -0.20
CA ALA A 51 -0.82 11.20 -1.09
C ALA A 51 0.21 12.23 -0.65
N THR A 52 1.43 11.77 -0.36
CA THR A 52 2.56 12.70 -0.19
C THR A 52 2.92 13.31 -1.54
N ILE A 53 3.56 14.47 -1.51
CA ILE A 53 4.05 15.14 -2.73
C ILE A 53 4.98 14.23 -3.55
N TYR A 54 5.70 13.32 -2.90
CA TYR A 54 6.64 12.42 -3.55
C TYR A 54 5.97 11.32 -4.37
N ILE A 55 4.89 10.70 -3.87
CA ILE A 55 4.16 9.66 -4.64
C ILE A 55 3.61 10.24 -5.95
N ARG A 56 3.05 11.46 -5.89
CA ARG A 56 2.59 12.15 -7.11
C ARG A 56 3.73 12.41 -8.09
N ARG A 57 4.90 12.86 -7.60
CA ARG A 57 6.09 13.07 -8.45
C ARG A 57 6.56 11.76 -9.10
N LEU A 58 6.63 10.67 -8.34
CA LEU A 58 7.03 9.35 -8.87
C LEU A 58 6.05 8.87 -9.95
N LEU A 59 4.74 9.01 -9.73
CA LEU A 59 3.72 8.66 -10.73
C LEU A 59 3.84 9.51 -12.00
N SER A 60 4.14 10.81 -11.87
CA SER A 60 4.40 11.66 -13.04
C SER A 60 5.66 11.26 -13.78
N ILE A 61 6.75 10.94 -13.07
CA ILE A 61 7.99 10.43 -13.67
C ILE A 61 7.68 9.16 -14.44
N ALA A 62 7.00 8.19 -13.82
CA ALA A 62 6.65 6.93 -14.43
C ALA A 62 5.85 7.10 -15.73
N ARG A 63 4.89 8.03 -15.75
CA ARG A 63 4.13 8.36 -16.96
C ARG A 63 5.01 8.87 -18.10
N VAL A 64 6.00 9.72 -17.80
CA VAL A 64 6.87 10.32 -18.82
C VAL A 64 7.95 9.35 -19.28
N THR A 65 8.46 8.50 -18.39
CA THR A 65 9.55 7.57 -18.69
C THR A 65 9.08 6.21 -19.17
N GLY A 66 7.79 5.89 -19.04
CA GLY A 66 7.24 4.58 -19.35
C GLY A 66 7.46 3.53 -18.26
N LEU A 67 7.85 3.93 -17.03
CA LEU A 67 7.96 3.01 -15.91
C LEU A 67 6.56 2.56 -15.46
N GLU A 68 6.47 1.31 -15.01
CA GLU A 68 5.29 0.80 -14.31
C GLU A 68 5.63 0.51 -12.84
N PHE A 69 4.74 0.89 -11.94
CA PHE A 69 4.80 0.48 -10.54
C PHE A 69 3.79 -0.63 -10.28
N ALA A 70 4.21 -1.65 -9.54
CA ALA A 70 3.33 -2.71 -9.06
C ALA A 70 3.64 -3.02 -7.60
N ALA A 71 2.59 -3.29 -6.82
CA ALA A 71 2.70 -3.89 -5.50
C ALA A 71 2.42 -5.38 -5.60
N THR A 72 3.13 -6.19 -4.82
CA THR A 72 2.89 -7.63 -4.71
C THR A 72 2.97 -8.03 -3.25
N TRP A 73 2.03 -8.85 -2.80
CA TRP A 73 2.00 -9.36 -1.44
C TRP A 73 1.37 -10.76 -1.41
N GLU A 74 1.74 -11.53 -0.39
CA GLU A 74 1.10 -12.81 -0.10
C GLU A 74 -0.11 -12.57 0.80
N GLY A 75 -1.25 -13.13 0.46
CA GLY A 75 -2.45 -13.14 1.29
C GLY A 75 -3.06 -14.53 1.38
N ASP A 76 -3.87 -14.76 2.41
CA ASP A 76 -4.75 -15.91 2.41
C ASP A 76 -6.11 -15.43 1.90
N ASP A 77 -6.63 -16.09 0.86
CA ASP A 77 -8.02 -15.92 0.46
C ASP A 77 -8.90 -16.56 1.57
N ALA A 78 -9.12 -15.83 2.66
CA ALA A 78 -10.13 -16.24 3.63
C ALA A 78 -11.51 -16.23 2.93
N PRO A 79 -12.33 -17.26 3.12
CA PRO A 79 -13.54 -17.45 2.33
C PRO A 79 -14.48 -16.26 2.50
N ARG A 80 -15.05 -15.81 1.39
CA ARG A 80 -16.20 -14.89 1.39
C ARG A 80 -17.32 -15.56 2.21
N SER A 81 -17.50 -15.12 3.45
CA SER A 81 -18.70 -15.39 4.26
C SER A 81 -19.81 -14.44 3.88
#